data_AF-A0A7Y0AKX7-F1
#
_entry.id   AF-A0A7Y0AKX7-F1
#
_cell.length_a   1.000
_cell.length_b   1.000
_cell.length_c   1.000
_cell.angle_alpha   90.00
_cell.angle_beta   90.00
_cell.angle_gamma   90.00
#
_symmetry.space_group_name_H-M   'P 1'
#
loop_
_entity.id
_entity.type
_entity.pdbx_description
1 polymer ?
#
loop_
_entity_poly.entity_id
_entity_poly.type
_entity_poly.pdbx_seq_one_letter_code
_entity_poly.pdbx_strand_id
1 'polypeptide(L)'
;MSSTYFFSAFGTFGNPNGFRQSYFLGGNAEVAKNIKTFDLKTDAVKLFPGSKIYGIRIEPAGSSHLISYTVYTFAKEQNSQRGGTFIGSSLIFLDKIAPETLIINVLDEFHQHLEKHNVVDGTITINHSDKFSIDKPKDYDKIGFNARDVESPGMAQSGNNYLMVYTEPGSSKWPSLFSTAIALLGTYDMIYFTESREVAEFVQQKGIFKIVDVDGFEREIQKSDEEKSRLVNSCIQDLEKEKENLQGDKKTLIDEVERQIAQNERRHQENEKKISDSKAGITVINNEFHQYALKIDDLISTLRLDKKVETVRKQHLESRKIFTDKIRLSRDIGMVSSMGSSYPSQQESSKPKLKNSLEDFSMGNSSYNNKKTRLNGYKIAFWILILLITAGAASCLVFLDKGKIPGFSGEETVVAVENNHADTIATDHIPAETSIAIPATNLNPFPNGELNENDWRLVSKKAPFGMKIDSLISVIYKENPSTVKDFYKHQKKEYKAHLYTLNQQSFEIDGQDTLLTDTLRRIPNYIQSLPVH
;
A
#
# COMPACT_ATOMS: atom_id res chain seq x y z
N MET A 1 -18.62 -0.43 24.95
CA MET A 1 -18.71 -0.03 23.53
C MET A 1 -17.70 1.07 23.30
N SER A 2 -16.77 0.91 22.37
CA SER A 2 -15.83 1.97 21.99
C SER A 2 -16.61 3.11 21.35
N SER A 3 -16.60 4.30 21.97
CA SER A 3 -17.26 5.48 21.40
C SER A 3 -16.65 5.83 20.04
N THR A 4 -17.48 6.06 19.02
CA THR A 4 -17.06 6.42 17.65
C THR A 4 -16.85 7.92 17.47
N TYR A 5 -16.94 8.69 18.56
CA TYR A 5 -16.69 10.12 18.57
C TYR A 5 -16.21 10.60 19.95
N PHE A 6 -15.57 11.77 19.99
CA PHE A 6 -15.14 12.40 21.23
C PHE A 6 -14.86 13.89 21.11
N PHE A 7 -14.84 14.55 22.27
CA PHE A 7 -14.52 15.97 22.41
C PHE A 7 -13.09 16.19 22.87
N SER A 8 -12.46 17.22 22.32
CA SER A 8 -11.20 17.76 22.81
C SER A 8 -11.29 19.26 23.06
N ALA A 9 -10.51 19.77 24.02
CA ALA A 9 -10.30 21.19 24.22
C ALA A 9 -8.80 21.50 24.31
N PHE A 10 -8.43 22.70 23.88
CA PHE A 10 -7.06 23.15 23.76
C PHE A 10 -6.98 24.68 23.82
N GLY A 11 -5.78 25.19 24.14
CA GLY A 11 -5.45 26.60 24.02
C GLY A 11 -4.36 26.79 22.97
N THR A 12 -3.86 28.01 22.85
CA THR A 12 -2.71 28.29 21.98
C THR A 12 -1.48 27.47 22.37
N PHE A 13 -0.91 26.81 21.37
CA PHE A 13 0.28 25.99 21.53
C PHE A 13 1.55 26.86 21.50
N GLY A 14 2.60 26.38 22.18
CA GLY A 14 3.88 27.09 22.32
C GLY A 14 3.94 28.04 23.53
N ASN A 15 5.05 28.77 23.66
CA ASN A 15 5.31 29.61 24.83
C ASN A 15 4.32 30.79 24.98
N PRO A 16 4.03 31.25 26.21
CA PRO A 16 4.67 30.84 27.48
C PRO A 16 4.12 29.56 28.12
N ASN A 17 2.83 29.23 27.98
CA ASN A 17 2.23 28.13 28.74
C ASN A 17 2.25 26.78 28.01
N GLY A 18 2.29 26.78 26.68
CA GLY A 18 2.40 25.56 25.88
C GLY A 18 1.21 24.64 26.07
N PHE A 19 -0.02 25.15 25.88
CA PHE A 19 -1.22 24.32 25.99
C PHE A 19 -1.09 23.07 25.13
N ARG A 20 -1.59 21.96 25.65
CA ARG A 20 -1.70 20.68 24.93
C ARG A 20 -3.15 20.46 24.51
N GLN A 21 -3.37 19.42 23.72
CA GLN A 21 -4.71 18.93 23.44
C GLN A 21 -5.15 17.94 24.52
N SER A 22 -6.30 18.20 25.14
CA SER A 22 -6.91 17.34 26.16
C SER A 22 -8.25 16.82 25.68
N TYR A 23 -8.59 15.58 26.04
CA TYR A 23 -9.79 14.89 25.61
C TYR A 23 -10.70 14.64 26.81
N PHE A 24 -12.00 14.91 26.67
CA PHE A 24 -12.89 14.99 27.83
C PHE A 24 -14.12 14.08 27.79
N LEU A 25 -14.71 13.86 26.60
CA LEU A 25 -15.96 13.12 26.47
C LEU A 25 -15.85 12.10 25.35
N GLY A 26 -16.01 10.81 25.67
CA GLY A 26 -15.93 9.71 24.70
C GLY A 26 -14.49 9.34 24.30
N GLY A 27 -14.38 8.53 23.23
CA GLY A 27 -13.13 8.23 22.54
C GLY A 27 -12.35 7.05 23.09
N ASN A 28 -11.27 6.72 22.39
CA ASN A 28 -10.29 5.71 22.75
C ASN A 28 -8.92 6.39 22.89
N ALA A 29 -8.26 6.18 24.03
CA ALA A 29 -6.95 6.76 24.32
C ALA A 29 -5.89 6.39 23.25
N GLU A 30 -6.00 5.23 22.61
CA GLU A 30 -5.09 4.85 21.52
C GLU A 30 -5.34 5.63 20.23
N VAL A 31 -6.61 5.94 19.91
CA VAL A 31 -6.95 6.79 18.77
C VAL A 31 -6.50 8.22 19.02
N ALA A 32 -6.68 8.72 20.25
CA ALA A 32 -6.30 10.06 20.69
C ALA A 32 -4.80 10.38 20.50
N LYS A 33 -3.92 9.37 20.55
CA LYS A 33 -2.47 9.52 20.30
C LYS A 33 -2.12 9.81 18.84
N ASN A 34 -2.99 9.41 17.90
CA ASN A 34 -2.74 9.52 16.47
C ASN A 34 -3.34 10.79 15.84
N ILE A 35 -4.01 11.62 16.63
CA ILE A 35 -4.67 12.84 16.15
C ILE A 35 -3.65 13.96 16.17
N LYS A 36 -3.48 14.66 15.05
CA LYS A 36 -2.61 15.85 15.03
C LYS A 36 -3.20 16.92 15.93
N THR A 37 -2.35 17.81 16.42
CA THR A 37 -2.84 18.94 17.22
C THR A 37 -3.73 19.87 16.40
N PHE A 38 -4.73 20.45 17.03
CA PHE A 38 -5.56 21.49 16.44
C PHE A 38 -4.94 22.88 16.63
N ASP A 39 -3.65 23.02 16.31
CA ASP A 39 -2.98 24.32 16.38
C ASP A 39 -3.37 25.21 15.19
N LEU A 40 -3.50 26.52 15.44
CA LEU A 40 -3.69 27.51 14.38
C LEU A 40 -2.33 28.04 13.94
N LYS A 41 -2.10 28.07 12.63
CA LYS A 41 -0.91 28.73 12.05
C LYS A 41 -1.03 30.24 12.25
N THR A 42 -0.54 30.74 13.39
CA THR A 42 -0.70 32.15 13.81
C THR A 42 -0.01 33.17 12.89
N ASP A 43 0.88 32.72 12.01
CA ASP A 43 1.49 33.51 10.94
C ASP A 43 0.56 33.69 9.73
N ALA A 44 -0.36 32.75 9.52
CA ALA A 44 -1.36 32.76 8.44
C ALA A 44 -2.74 33.27 8.90
N VAL A 45 -3.15 32.95 10.11
CA VAL A 45 -4.47 33.26 10.67
C VAL A 45 -4.32 33.90 12.04
N LYS A 46 -5.05 34.98 12.29
CA LYS A 46 -5.07 35.65 13.59
C LYS A 46 -6.49 35.82 14.07
N LEU A 47 -6.77 35.39 15.30
CA LEU A 47 -8.04 35.65 15.99
C LEU A 47 -8.00 37.02 16.68
N PHE A 48 -9.13 37.74 16.57
CA PHE A 48 -9.39 39.04 17.19
C PHE A 48 -10.51 38.92 18.23
N PRO A 49 -10.59 39.82 19.22
CA PRO A 49 -11.69 39.82 20.20
C PRO A 49 -13.06 39.77 19.51
N GLY A 50 -13.94 38.87 19.96
CA GLY A 50 -15.28 38.68 19.37
C GLY A 50 -15.29 37.95 18.02
N SER A 51 -14.14 37.56 17.47
CA SER A 51 -14.08 36.71 16.27
C SER A 51 -14.16 35.23 16.63
N LYS A 52 -14.74 34.46 15.70
CA LYS A 52 -14.83 33.01 15.74
C LYS A 52 -14.35 32.43 14.41
N ILE A 53 -13.63 31.32 14.49
CA ILE A 53 -13.24 30.52 13.33
C ILE A 53 -13.73 29.11 13.58
N TYR A 54 -14.41 28.55 12.58
CA TYR A 54 -14.68 27.13 12.56
C TYR A 54 -13.74 26.42 11.60
N GLY A 55 -13.58 25.13 11.78
CA GLY A 55 -12.70 24.32 10.98
C GLY A 55 -13.25 22.92 10.74
N ILE A 56 -12.94 22.34 9.59
CA ILE A 56 -13.18 20.93 9.29
C ILE A 56 -11.95 20.33 8.61
N ARG A 57 -11.54 19.14 9.06
CA ARG A 57 -10.49 18.35 8.41
C ARG A 57 -10.80 16.88 8.43
N ILE A 58 -10.15 16.17 7.51
CA ILE A 58 -10.04 14.72 7.55
C ILE A 58 -8.59 14.28 7.73
N GLU A 59 -8.38 13.25 8.53
CA GLU A 59 -7.06 12.68 8.79
C GLU A 59 -7.09 11.16 8.71
N PRO A 60 -6.07 10.50 8.13
CA PRO A 60 -5.93 9.07 8.24
C PRO A 60 -5.50 8.66 9.65
N ALA A 61 -6.12 7.60 10.18
CA ALA A 61 -5.79 6.97 11.45
C ALA A 61 -5.70 5.44 11.27
N GLY A 62 -4.57 4.97 10.75
CA GLY A 62 -4.40 3.56 10.38
C GLY A 62 -5.27 3.20 9.18
N SER A 63 -6.16 2.21 9.34
CA SER A 63 -7.16 1.82 8.34
C SER A 63 -8.44 2.66 8.39
N SER A 64 -8.55 3.56 9.36
CA SER A 64 -9.72 4.40 9.60
C SER A 64 -9.45 5.85 9.21
N HIS A 65 -10.51 6.64 9.13
CA HIS A 65 -10.46 8.07 8.92
C HIS A 65 -11.08 8.82 10.10
N LEU A 66 -10.46 9.94 10.45
CA LEU A 66 -10.94 10.86 11.46
C LEU A 66 -11.49 12.11 10.79
N ILE A 67 -12.74 12.46 11.06
CA ILE A 67 -13.32 13.73 10.63
C ILE A 67 -13.46 14.60 11.86
N SER A 68 -12.81 15.75 11.84
CA SER A 68 -12.75 16.66 12.98
C SER A 68 -13.40 17.99 12.62
N TYR A 69 -14.32 18.41 13.47
CA TYR A 69 -14.91 19.74 13.45
C TYR A 69 -14.33 20.54 14.61
N THR A 70 -13.89 21.76 14.36
CA THR A 70 -13.23 22.58 15.37
C THR A 70 -13.80 23.98 15.43
N VAL A 71 -13.74 24.58 16.62
CA VAL A 71 -14.10 25.98 16.87
C VAL A 71 -12.95 26.63 17.62
N TYR A 72 -12.64 27.86 17.22
CA TYR A 72 -11.65 28.71 17.87
C TYR A 72 -12.26 30.07 18.18
N THR A 73 -12.06 30.57 19.39
CA THR A 73 -12.35 31.96 19.78
C THR A 73 -11.11 32.62 20.39
N PHE A 74 -11.07 33.95 20.31
CA PHE A 74 -9.97 34.72 20.89
C PHE A 74 -9.94 34.60 22.41
N ALA A 75 -8.78 34.24 22.96
CA ALA A 75 -8.52 34.26 24.40
C ALA A 75 -7.02 34.42 24.64
N LYS A 76 -6.64 35.39 25.46
CA LYS A 76 -5.24 35.63 25.82
C LYS A 76 -4.72 34.54 26.75
N GLU A 77 -3.52 34.06 26.49
CA GLU A 77 -2.77 33.30 27.49
C GLU A 77 -2.36 34.21 28.65
N GLN A 78 -2.37 33.67 29.87
CA GLN A 78 -1.86 34.39 31.04
C GLN A 78 -0.43 34.84 30.83
N ASN A 79 -0.12 36.08 31.24
CA ASN A 79 1.23 36.65 31.17
C ASN A 79 1.83 36.68 29.75
N SER A 80 1.01 36.50 28.71
CA SER A 80 1.45 36.53 27.32
C SER A 80 1.17 37.88 26.69
N GLN A 81 2.20 38.44 26.05
CA GLN A 81 2.05 39.60 25.17
C GLN A 81 1.76 39.20 23.72
N ARG A 82 1.64 37.89 23.44
CA ARG A 82 1.38 37.35 22.10
C ARG A 82 -0.05 37.66 21.70
N GLY A 83 -0.21 38.46 20.65
CA GLY A 83 -1.51 38.66 20.00
C GLY A 83 -1.94 37.43 19.19
N GLY A 84 -3.25 37.25 19.00
CA GLY A 84 -3.79 36.14 18.21
C GLY A 84 -3.84 34.79 18.95
N THR A 85 -3.73 34.82 20.28
CA THR A 85 -3.97 33.69 21.16
C THR A 85 -5.46 33.32 21.21
N PHE A 86 -5.74 32.06 21.51
CA PHE A 86 -7.04 31.43 21.34
C PHE A 86 -7.29 30.32 22.35
N ILE A 87 -8.58 30.05 22.55
CA ILE A 87 -9.11 28.83 23.14
C ILE A 87 -9.93 28.10 22.06
N GLY A 88 -9.88 26.78 22.05
CA GLY A 88 -10.56 25.99 21.03
C GLY A 88 -11.09 24.67 21.54
N SER A 89 -12.07 24.17 20.79
CA SER A 89 -12.70 22.88 21.00
C SER A 89 -12.83 22.12 19.70
N SER A 90 -12.86 20.79 19.78
CA SER A 90 -13.13 19.94 18.62
C SER A 90 -14.07 18.79 18.97
N LEU A 91 -14.92 18.44 18.01
CA LEU A 91 -15.67 17.20 17.97
C LEU A 91 -15.12 16.33 16.85
N ILE A 92 -14.65 15.13 17.22
CA ILE A 92 -13.89 14.25 16.35
C ILE A 92 -14.66 12.95 16.20
N PHE A 93 -14.83 12.50 14.97
CA PHE A 93 -15.50 11.25 14.62
C PHE A 93 -14.53 10.25 14.02
N LEU A 94 -14.74 8.96 14.30
CA LEU A 94 -14.02 7.83 13.72
C LEU A 94 -14.93 7.10 12.73
N ASP A 95 -14.55 7.09 11.45
CA ASP A 95 -15.22 6.46 10.29
C ASP A 95 -16.70 6.85 10.05
N LYS A 96 -17.25 7.68 10.94
CA LYS A 96 -18.64 8.08 10.96
C LYS A 96 -18.78 9.58 11.00
N ILE A 97 -20.00 10.06 10.81
CA ILE A 97 -20.36 11.47 10.98
C ILE A 97 -21.82 11.58 11.38
N ALA A 98 -22.16 12.57 12.19
CA ALA A 98 -23.55 12.93 12.47
C ALA A 98 -24.03 14.06 11.52
N PRO A 99 -25.33 14.38 11.46
CA PRO A 99 -25.80 15.53 10.69
C PRO A 99 -25.13 16.84 11.12
N GLU A 100 -24.72 17.66 10.16
CA GLU A 100 -23.87 18.84 10.42
C GLU A 100 -24.55 19.86 11.33
N THR A 101 -25.88 20.03 11.23
CA THR A 101 -26.64 20.87 12.17
C THR A 101 -26.51 20.38 13.62
N LEU A 102 -26.55 19.07 13.85
CA LEU A 102 -26.37 18.50 15.19
C LEU A 102 -24.93 18.70 15.68
N ILE A 103 -23.95 18.46 14.80
CA ILE A 103 -22.52 18.65 15.09
C ILE A 103 -22.25 20.08 15.54
N ILE A 104 -22.67 21.08 14.74
CA ILE A 104 -22.41 22.49 15.00
C ILE A 104 -23.07 22.91 16.31
N ASN A 105 -24.35 22.57 16.51
CA ASN A 105 -25.08 22.95 17.74
C ASN A 105 -24.41 22.42 19.00
N VAL A 106 -24.04 21.13 18.99
CA VAL A 106 -23.40 20.48 20.14
C VAL A 106 -21.98 21.02 20.37
N LEU A 107 -21.22 21.24 19.29
CA LEU A 107 -19.87 21.80 19.38
C LEU A 107 -19.89 23.25 19.89
N ASP A 108 -20.83 24.07 19.41
CA ASP A 108 -20.99 25.44 19.89
C ASP A 108 -21.42 25.47 21.36
N GLU A 109 -22.33 24.61 21.79
CA GLU A 109 -22.72 24.49 23.21
C GLU A 109 -21.51 24.09 24.09
N PHE A 110 -20.75 23.08 23.66
CA PHE A 110 -19.53 22.66 24.34
C PHE A 110 -18.51 23.81 24.44
N HIS A 111 -18.29 24.52 23.34
CA HIS A 111 -17.34 25.64 23.26
C HIS A 111 -17.77 26.82 24.12
N GLN A 112 -19.07 27.13 24.17
CA GLN A 112 -19.61 28.20 25.02
C GLN A 112 -19.39 27.91 26.50
N HIS A 113 -19.61 26.66 26.94
CA HIS A 113 -19.31 26.26 28.32
C HIS A 113 -17.81 26.36 28.63
N LEU A 114 -16.96 25.89 27.70
CA LEU A 114 -15.51 25.99 27.80
C LEU A 114 -15.06 27.46 27.97
N GLU A 115 -15.57 28.38 27.13
CA GLU A 115 -15.22 29.79 27.22
C GLU A 115 -15.71 30.42 28.53
N LYS A 116 -16.98 30.20 28.88
CA LYS A 116 -17.62 30.78 30.08
C LYS A 116 -16.91 30.40 31.38
N HIS A 117 -16.42 29.17 31.50
CA HIS A 117 -15.82 28.68 32.75
C HIS A 117 -14.31 28.92 32.84
N ASN A 118 -13.64 29.16 31.72
CA ASN A 118 -12.18 29.19 31.67
C ASN A 118 -11.60 30.48 31.13
N VAL A 119 -12.43 31.45 30.70
CA VAL A 119 -12.00 32.74 30.19
C VAL A 119 -12.65 33.87 31.01
N VAL A 120 -11.83 34.77 31.55
CA VAL A 120 -12.27 35.97 32.27
C VAL A 120 -11.57 37.17 31.65
N ASP A 121 -12.36 38.20 31.31
CA ASP A 121 -11.88 39.42 30.63
C ASP A 121 -11.01 39.12 29.38
N GLY A 122 -11.43 38.10 28.62
CA GLY A 122 -10.72 37.65 27.42
C GLY A 122 -9.37 36.98 27.67
N THR A 123 -9.09 36.53 28.91
CA THR A 123 -7.86 35.83 29.29
C THR A 123 -8.18 34.46 29.87
N ILE A 124 -7.45 33.42 29.45
CA ILE A 124 -7.61 32.06 29.96
C ILE A 124 -7.18 32.04 31.44
N THR A 125 -8.01 31.49 32.34
CA THR A 125 -7.78 31.53 33.79
C THR A 125 -6.87 30.42 34.31
N ILE A 126 -6.58 29.42 33.47
CA ILE A 126 -5.73 28.28 33.79
C ILE A 126 -4.51 28.22 32.85
N ASN A 127 -3.53 27.37 33.20
CA ASN A 127 -2.28 27.24 32.43
C ASN A 127 -2.14 25.93 31.66
N HIS A 128 -3.02 24.95 31.87
CA HIS A 128 -2.99 23.67 31.16
C HIS A 128 -4.41 23.22 30.79
N SER A 129 -4.55 22.63 29.60
CA SER A 129 -5.85 22.27 29.04
C SER A 129 -6.54 21.14 29.77
N ASP A 130 -5.82 20.19 30.37
CA ASP A 130 -6.38 19.11 31.21
C ASP A 130 -7.14 19.62 32.44
N LYS A 131 -6.91 20.89 32.82
CA LYS A 131 -7.59 21.58 33.91
C LYS A 131 -8.80 22.40 33.45
N PHE A 132 -9.17 22.35 32.15
CA PHE A 132 -10.37 23.04 31.68
C PHE A 132 -11.61 22.47 32.36
N SER A 133 -12.45 23.38 32.88
CA SER A 133 -13.81 23.04 33.32
C SER A 133 -14.71 22.95 32.11
N ILE A 134 -15.29 21.78 31.88
CA ILE A 134 -16.14 21.48 30.71
C ILE A 134 -17.46 20.86 31.15
N ASP A 135 -18.52 21.17 30.40
CA ASP A 135 -19.85 20.60 30.61
C ASP A 135 -20.24 19.72 29.43
N LYS A 136 -20.95 18.63 29.73
CA LYS A 136 -21.53 17.75 28.71
C LYS A 136 -22.66 18.50 27.99
N PRO A 137 -22.62 18.65 26.65
CA PRO A 137 -23.70 19.28 25.90
C PRO A 137 -25.02 18.52 26.03
N LYS A 138 -26.15 19.22 25.99
CA LYS A 138 -27.50 18.66 26.17
C LYS A 138 -27.80 17.53 25.19
N ASP A 139 -27.40 17.70 23.93
CA ASP A 139 -27.70 16.76 22.84
C ASP A 139 -26.56 15.77 22.55
N TYR A 140 -25.59 15.62 23.46
CA TYR A 140 -24.46 14.71 23.30
C TYR A 140 -24.89 13.28 22.96
N ASP A 141 -25.89 12.74 23.67
CA ASP A 141 -26.33 11.34 23.48
C ASP A 141 -27.00 11.13 22.11
N LYS A 142 -27.46 12.20 21.44
CA LYS A 142 -28.05 12.13 20.10
C LYS A 142 -26.99 11.96 19.00
N ILE A 143 -25.72 12.29 19.26
CA ILE A 143 -24.65 12.19 18.25
C ILE A 143 -24.50 10.73 17.79
N GLY A 144 -24.36 9.81 18.74
CA GLY A 144 -24.20 8.39 18.45
C GLY A 144 -25.39 7.76 17.73
N PHE A 145 -26.62 8.19 18.08
CA PHE A 145 -27.85 7.69 17.45
C PHE A 145 -27.98 8.11 15.98
N ASN A 146 -27.44 9.28 15.62
CA ASN A 146 -27.51 9.83 14.27
C ASN A 146 -26.20 9.66 13.47
N ALA A 147 -25.23 8.91 14.00
CA ALA A 147 -23.96 8.68 13.33
C ALA A 147 -24.14 7.72 12.15
N ARG A 148 -23.78 8.17 10.95
CA ARG A 148 -23.75 7.40 9.70
C ARG A 148 -22.31 7.17 9.25
N ASP A 149 -22.08 6.11 8.48
CA ASP A 149 -20.79 5.89 7.83
C ASP A 149 -20.55 6.96 6.75
N VAL A 150 -19.29 7.31 6.54
CA VAL A 150 -18.91 8.29 5.51
C VAL A 150 -18.47 7.54 4.26
N GLU A 151 -19.11 7.81 3.13
CA GLU A 151 -18.65 7.33 1.82
C GLU A 151 -17.23 7.84 1.59
N SER A 152 -16.28 6.91 1.38
CA SER A 152 -14.83 7.15 1.39
C SER A 152 -14.47 8.57 0.92
N PRO A 153 -14.28 9.51 1.85
CA PRO A 153 -13.79 10.83 1.51
C PRO A 153 -12.40 10.59 0.93
N GLY A 154 -12.18 11.01 -0.32
CA GLY A 154 -10.96 10.68 -1.07
C GLY A 154 -9.70 10.84 -0.21
N MET A 155 -8.68 9.99 -0.43
CA MET A 155 -7.46 9.99 0.38
C MET A 155 -6.93 11.41 0.57
N ALA A 156 -6.85 11.85 1.83
CA ALA A 156 -6.31 13.14 2.21
C ALA A 156 -4.91 13.31 1.59
N GLN A 157 -4.77 14.22 0.63
CA GLN A 157 -3.47 14.55 0.08
C GLN A 157 -2.77 15.51 1.04
N SER A 158 -1.79 15.00 1.79
CA SER A 158 -0.94 15.81 2.66
C SER A 158 -0.16 16.84 1.83
N GLY A 159 -0.63 18.08 1.78
CA GLY A 159 -0.06 19.13 0.93
C GLY A 159 0.25 20.45 1.64
N ASN A 160 -0.13 20.58 2.92
CA ASN A 160 -0.26 21.88 3.59
C ASN A 160 -1.19 22.83 2.81
N ASN A 161 -2.29 22.31 2.27
CA ASN A 161 -3.25 23.08 1.49
C ASN A 161 -4.43 23.50 2.37
N TYR A 162 -4.56 24.79 2.64
CA TYR A 162 -5.56 25.36 3.56
C TYR A 162 -6.47 26.32 2.81
N LEU A 163 -7.77 26.19 3.07
CA LEU A 163 -8.81 27.07 2.55
C LEU A 163 -9.43 27.86 3.70
N MET A 164 -9.60 29.17 3.52
CA MET A 164 -10.41 30.03 4.38
C MET A 164 -11.64 30.46 3.60
N VAL A 165 -12.82 30.23 4.15
CA VAL A 165 -14.10 30.64 3.58
C VAL A 165 -14.65 31.78 4.42
N TYR A 166 -14.74 32.96 3.82
CA TYR A 166 -15.37 34.10 4.45
C TYR A 166 -16.87 34.11 4.11
N THR A 167 -17.69 34.33 5.13
CA THR A 167 -19.14 34.48 4.99
C THR A 167 -19.58 35.75 5.71
N GLU A 168 -20.60 36.43 5.20
CA GLU A 168 -21.15 37.59 5.91
C GLU A 168 -21.82 37.16 7.23
N PRO A 169 -21.70 37.96 8.31
CA PRO A 169 -22.29 37.63 9.61
C PRO A 169 -23.79 37.33 9.52
N GLY A 170 -24.24 36.26 10.19
CA GLY A 170 -25.66 35.87 10.23
C GLY A 170 -26.19 35.20 8.97
N SER A 171 -25.31 34.75 8.07
CA SER A 171 -25.69 33.95 6.91
C SER A 171 -26.34 32.62 7.33
N SER A 172 -27.57 32.37 6.88
CA SER A 172 -28.29 31.11 7.10
C SER A 172 -27.67 29.92 6.36
N LYS A 173 -26.67 30.15 5.49
CA LYS A 173 -25.99 29.12 4.70
C LYS A 173 -24.99 28.29 5.49
N TRP A 174 -24.78 28.58 6.77
CA TRP A 174 -23.71 27.97 7.55
C TRP A 174 -23.78 26.42 7.61
N PRO A 175 -24.90 25.80 8.00
CA PRO A 175 -24.99 24.34 8.04
C PRO A 175 -24.78 23.69 6.66
N SER A 176 -25.28 24.33 5.59
CA SER A 176 -25.07 23.83 4.22
C SER A 176 -23.61 23.88 3.78
N LEU A 177 -22.86 24.93 4.16
CA LEU A 177 -21.44 25.05 3.81
C LEU A 177 -20.62 23.89 4.38
N PHE A 178 -20.81 23.55 5.66
CA PHE A 178 -20.13 22.40 6.27
C PHE A 178 -20.48 21.08 5.59
N SER A 179 -21.75 20.87 5.27
CA SER A 179 -22.20 19.63 4.62
C SER A 179 -21.50 19.45 3.26
N THR A 180 -21.37 20.53 2.49
CA THR A 180 -20.65 20.51 1.21
C THR A 180 -19.12 20.46 1.37
N ALA A 181 -18.56 20.95 2.47
CA ALA A 181 -17.11 21.04 2.69
C ALA A 181 -16.42 19.68 2.69
N ILE A 182 -17.13 18.62 3.09
CA ILE A 182 -16.63 17.24 3.06
C ILE A 182 -16.14 16.86 1.65
N ALA A 183 -16.80 17.35 0.60
CA ALA A 183 -16.43 17.06 -0.79
C ALA A 183 -15.04 17.58 -1.18
N LEU A 184 -14.54 18.59 -0.45
CA LEU A 184 -13.23 19.25 -0.67
C LEU A 184 -12.13 18.73 0.25
N LEU A 185 -12.44 17.87 1.22
CA LEU A 185 -11.46 17.33 2.17
C LEU A 185 -10.45 16.37 1.53
N GLY A 186 -10.68 15.93 0.29
CA GLY A 186 -9.66 15.24 -0.51
C GLY A 186 -8.61 16.19 -1.12
N THR A 187 -8.93 17.48 -1.23
CA THR A 187 -8.08 18.51 -1.86
C THR A 187 -7.42 19.43 -0.83
N TYR A 188 -8.09 19.70 0.28
CA TYR A 188 -7.63 20.59 1.34
C TYR A 188 -7.45 19.81 2.64
N ASP A 189 -6.31 20.04 3.31
CA ASP A 189 -6.00 19.41 4.59
C ASP A 189 -6.92 19.91 5.71
N MET A 190 -7.31 21.19 5.63
CA MET A 190 -8.20 21.83 6.59
C MET A 190 -8.89 23.01 5.92
N ILE A 191 -10.21 23.07 6.07
CA ILE A 191 -11.04 24.16 5.59
C ILE A 191 -11.53 24.94 6.81
N TYR A 192 -11.15 26.20 6.86
CA TYR A 192 -11.57 27.15 7.88
C TYR A 192 -12.69 28.02 7.36
N PHE A 193 -13.51 28.50 8.28
CA PHE A 193 -14.59 29.42 7.98
C PHE A 193 -14.64 30.51 9.02
N THR A 194 -14.95 31.72 8.59
CA THR A 194 -15.10 32.85 9.50
C THR A 194 -16.14 33.84 9.00
N GLU A 195 -16.85 34.44 9.94
CA GLU A 195 -17.70 35.61 9.71
C GLU A 195 -16.96 36.92 10.01
N SER A 196 -15.75 36.84 10.56
CA SER A 196 -14.99 38.03 10.93
C SER A 196 -14.25 38.58 9.72
N ARG A 197 -14.67 39.78 9.31
CA ARG A 197 -13.99 40.54 8.26
C ARG A 197 -12.52 40.81 8.60
N GLU A 198 -12.21 41.10 9.85
CA GLU A 198 -10.82 41.34 10.29
C GLU A 198 -9.94 40.10 10.12
N VAL A 199 -10.47 38.92 10.45
CA VAL A 199 -9.78 37.64 10.21
C VAL A 199 -9.57 37.43 8.72
N ALA A 200 -10.62 37.63 7.91
CA ALA A 200 -10.56 37.44 6.46
C ALA A 200 -9.53 38.36 5.79
N GLU A 201 -9.55 39.66 6.13
CA GLU A 201 -8.58 40.65 5.62
C GLU A 201 -7.15 40.29 6.05
N PHE A 202 -6.94 39.84 7.29
CA PHE A 202 -5.63 39.39 7.74
C PHE A 202 -5.12 38.19 6.93
N VAL A 203 -5.95 37.17 6.74
CA VAL A 203 -5.60 35.98 5.96
C VAL A 203 -5.27 36.35 4.51
N GLN A 204 -6.08 37.22 3.91
CA GLN A 204 -5.86 37.74 2.56
C GLN A 204 -4.52 38.49 2.44
N GLN A 205 -4.21 39.37 3.40
CA GLN A 205 -2.95 40.12 3.44
C GLN A 205 -1.73 39.21 3.58
N LYS A 206 -1.84 38.11 4.35
CA LYS A 206 -0.75 37.15 4.51
C LYS A 206 -0.54 36.31 3.25
N GLY A 207 -1.61 35.96 2.53
CA GLY A 207 -1.53 35.20 1.29
C GLY A 207 -1.00 33.77 1.46
N ILE A 208 -0.93 33.26 2.69
CA ILE A 208 -0.47 31.90 2.99
C ILE A 208 -1.61 30.89 2.76
N PHE A 209 -2.83 31.24 3.17
CA PHE A 209 -4.02 30.43 2.92
C PHE A 209 -4.77 31.00 1.72
N LYS A 210 -5.38 30.11 0.92
CA LYS A 210 -6.34 30.54 -0.09
C LYS A 210 -7.58 31.03 0.63
N ILE A 211 -8.06 32.22 0.29
CA ILE A 211 -9.30 32.77 0.83
C ILE A 211 -10.33 32.95 -0.28
N VAL A 212 -11.57 32.55 -0.01
CA VAL A 212 -12.71 32.67 -0.91
C VAL A 212 -13.94 33.17 -0.16
N ASP A 213 -14.87 33.77 -0.88
CA ASP A 213 -16.24 34.00 -0.41
C ASP A 213 -17.10 32.75 -0.64
N VAL A 214 -18.39 32.84 -0.32
CA VAL A 214 -19.36 31.76 -0.50
C VAL A 214 -19.44 31.30 -1.97
N ASP A 215 -19.51 32.23 -2.92
CA ASP A 215 -19.59 31.89 -4.34
C ASP A 215 -18.27 31.27 -4.84
N GLY A 216 -17.13 31.73 -4.32
CA GLY A 216 -15.83 31.12 -4.57
C GLY A 216 -15.71 29.72 -4.00
N PHE A 217 -16.29 29.46 -2.84
CA PHE A 217 -16.38 28.13 -2.27
C PHE A 217 -17.20 27.18 -3.15
N GLU A 218 -18.36 27.62 -3.64
CA GLU A 218 -19.18 26.86 -4.59
C GLU A 218 -18.43 26.54 -5.90
N ARG A 219 -17.61 27.49 -6.40
CA ARG A 219 -16.73 27.23 -7.56
C ARG A 219 -15.66 26.17 -7.27
N GLU A 220 -15.09 26.15 -6.07
CA GLU A 220 -14.13 25.10 -5.69
C GLU A 220 -14.79 23.73 -5.63
N ILE A 221 -16.03 23.64 -5.12
CA ILE A 221 -16.83 22.41 -5.12
C ILE A 221 -17.03 21.92 -6.55
N GLN A 222 -17.54 22.79 -7.44
CA GLN A 222 -17.76 22.45 -8.84
C GLN A 222 -16.47 21.98 -9.51
N LYS A 223 -15.36 22.68 -9.29
CA LYS A 223 -14.06 22.29 -9.83
C LYS A 223 -13.62 20.90 -9.35
N SER A 224 -13.80 20.60 -8.06
CA SER A 224 -13.49 19.29 -7.50
C SER A 224 -14.33 18.19 -8.15
N ASP A 225 -15.62 18.42 -8.38
CA ASP A 225 -16.52 17.46 -9.00
C ASP A 225 -16.22 17.25 -10.49
N GLU A 226 -15.82 18.31 -11.20
CA GLU A 226 -15.33 18.22 -12.57
C GLU A 226 -14.03 17.40 -12.66
N GLU A 227 -13.09 17.61 -11.74
CA GLU A 227 -11.84 16.84 -11.67
C GLU A 227 -12.10 15.36 -11.38
N LYS A 228 -12.96 15.04 -10.41
CA LYS A 228 -13.40 13.67 -10.12
C LYS A 228 -14.05 13.03 -11.35
N SER A 229 -14.94 13.75 -12.03
CA SER A 229 -15.61 13.26 -13.24
C SER A 229 -14.63 12.98 -14.38
N ARG A 230 -13.61 13.84 -14.56
CA ARG A 230 -12.53 13.62 -15.54
C ARG A 230 -11.72 12.36 -15.22
N LEU A 231 -11.36 12.15 -13.95
CA LEU A 231 -10.62 10.95 -13.53
C LEU A 231 -11.42 9.68 -13.77
N VAL A 232 -12.71 9.68 -13.41
CA VAL A 232 -13.62 8.55 -13.66
C VAL A 232 -13.71 8.26 -15.15
N ASN A 233 -13.93 9.28 -15.98
CA ASN A 233 -14.01 9.11 -17.44
C ASN A 233 -12.70 8.60 -18.05
N SER A 234 -11.55 9.08 -17.56
CA SER A 234 -10.24 8.58 -18.00
C SER A 234 -10.07 7.10 -17.67
N CYS A 235 -10.43 6.70 -16.44
CA CYS A 235 -10.35 5.29 -16.03
C CYS A 235 -11.31 4.41 -16.84
N ILE A 236 -12.52 4.89 -17.14
CA ILE A 236 -13.46 4.18 -18.03
C ILE A 236 -12.84 3.99 -19.42
N GLN A 237 -12.24 5.04 -20.00
CA GLN A 237 -11.61 4.96 -21.32
C GLN A 237 -10.44 3.96 -21.34
N ASP A 238 -9.62 3.93 -20.30
CA ASP A 238 -8.51 2.99 -20.18
C ASP A 238 -9.02 1.53 -20.11
N LEU A 239 -10.06 1.29 -19.30
CA LEU A 239 -10.69 -0.03 -19.19
C LEU A 239 -11.39 -0.46 -20.49
N GLU A 240 -12.03 0.47 -21.21
CA GLU A 240 -12.64 0.20 -22.51
C GLU A 240 -11.59 -0.18 -23.55
N LYS A 241 -10.46 0.52 -23.58
CA LYS A 241 -9.32 0.22 -24.45
C LYS A 241 -8.71 -1.15 -24.11
N GLU A 242 -8.53 -1.48 -22.84
CA GLU A 242 -8.06 -2.79 -22.41
C GLU A 242 -9.00 -3.91 -22.88
N LYS A 243 -10.32 -3.69 -22.72
CA LYS A 243 -11.35 -4.62 -23.20
C LYS A 243 -11.27 -4.81 -24.72
N GLU A 244 -11.07 -3.75 -25.50
CA GLU A 244 -10.91 -3.84 -26.96
C GLU A 244 -9.65 -4.62 -27.34
N ASN A 245 -8.52 -4.34 -26.69
CA ASN A 245 -7.26 -5.06 -26.91
C ASN A 245 -7.42 -6.56 -26.63
N LEU A 246 -8.08 -6.92 -25.52
CA LEU A 246 -8.35 -8.33 -25.18
C LEU A 246 -9.21 -9.03 -26.24
N GLN A 247 -10.17 -8.33 -26.85
CA GLN A 247 -10.96 -8.88 -27.95
C GLN A 247 -10.11 -9.08 -29.21
N GLY A 248 -9.22 -8.15 -29.53
CA GLY A 248 -8.26 -8.27 -30.63
C GLY A 248 -7.29 -9.43 -30.44
N ASP A 249 -6.73 -9.59 -29.24
CA ASP A 249 -5.83 -10.69 -28.88
C ASP A 249 -6.54 -12.04 -28.97
N LYS A 250 -7.77 -12.13 -28.45
CA LYS A 250 -8.60 -13.34 -28.57
C LYS A 250 -8.80 -13.72 -30.03
N LYS A 251 -9.15 -12.77 -30.89
CA LYS A 251 -9.38 -13.04 -32.31
C LYS A 251 -8.10 -13.56 -32.99
N THR A 252 -6.98 -12.87 -32.76
CA THR A 252 -5.67 -13.26 -33.31
C THR A 252 -5.27 -14.67 -32.90
N LEU A 253 -5.53 -15.03 -31.63
CA LEU A 253 -5.23 -16.35 -31.11
C LEU A 253 -6.12 -17.45 -31.72
N ILE A 254 -7.41 -17.16 -31.91
CA ILE A 254 -8.34 -18.06 -32.61
C ILE A 254 -7.90 -18.27 -34.06
N ASP A 255 -7.65 -17.18 -34.79
CA ASP A 255 -7.25 -17.22 -36.20
C ASP A 255 -5.94 -18.03 -36.39
N GLU A 256 -4.97 -17.88 -35.48
CA GLU A 256 -3.73 -18.66 -35.52
C GLU A 256 -3.97 -20.15 -35.27
N VAL A 257 -4.81 -20.50 -34.30
CA VAL A 257 -5.16 -21.90 -34.01
C VAL A 257 -5.92 -22.53 -35.17
N GLU A 258 -6.89 -21.83 -35.76
CA GLU A 258 -7.63 -22.28 -36.94
C GLU A 258 -6.69 -22.51 -38.13
N ARG A 259 -5.73 -21.62 -38.35
CA ARG A 259 -4.70 -21.78 -39.39
C ARG A 259 -3.86 -23.02 -39.17
N GLN A 260 -3.44 -23.29 -37.93
CA GLN A 260 -2.67 -24.48 -37.58
C GLN A 260 -3.49 -25.76 -37.77
N ILE A 261 -4.78 -25.75 -37.39
CA ILE A 261 -5.71 -26.87 -37.61
C ILE A 261 -5.82 -27.17 -39.10
N ALA A 262 -6.12 -26.16 -39.93
CA ALA A 262 -6.26 -26.34 -41.37
C ALA A 262 -4.97 -26.89 -42.03
N GLN A 263 -3.80 -26.44 -41.58
CA GLN A 263 -2.52 -26.98 -42.06
C GLN A 263 -2.31 -28.44 -41.64
N ASN A 264 -2.72 -28.80 -40.43
CA ASN A 264 -2.64 -30.18 -39.94
C ASN A 264 -3.61 -31.10 -40.68
N GLU A 265 -4.83 -30.65 -40.96
CA GLU A 265 -5.82 -31.40 -41.75
C GLU A 265 -5.32 -31.69 -43.16
N ARG A 266 -4.75 -30.68 -43.84
CA ARG A 266 -4.13 -30.89 -45.17
C ARG A 266 -3.02 -31.93 -45.12
N ARG A 267 -2.12 -31.85 -44.14
CA ARG A 267 -1.07 -32.85 -43.94
C ARG A 267 -1.63 -34.24 -43.67
N HIS A 268 -2.71 -34.33 -42.91
CA HIS A 268 -3.38 -35.61 -42.63
C HIS A 268 -3.94 -36.24 -43.91
N GLN A 269 -4.63 -35.46 -44.74
CA GLN A 269 -5.16 -35.91 -46.03
C GLN A 269 -4.05 -36.36 -46.99
N GLU A 270 -2.95 -35.62 -47.08
CA GLU A 270 -1.79 -36.02 -47.88
C GLU A 270 -1.16 -37.33 -47.37
N ASN A 271 -1.07 -37.50 -46.05
CA ASN A 271 -0.58 -38.72 -45.45
C ASN A 271 -1.52 -39.90 -45.71
N GLU A 272 -2.83 -39.70 -45.61
CA GLU A 272 -3.84 -40.71 -45.91
C GLU A 272 -3.72 -41.18 -47.37
N LYS A 273 -3.56 -40.23 -48.31
CA LYS A 273 -3.32 -40.55 -49.72
C LYS A 273 -2.04 -41.36 -49.91
N LYS A 274 -0.92 -40.94 -49.30
CA LYS A 274 0.35 -41.69 -49.35
C LYS A 274 0.20 -43.11 -48.80
N ILE A 275 -0.51 -43.28 -47.67
CA ILE A 275 -0.78 -44.60 -47.09
C ILE A 275 -1.60 -45.47 -48.06
N SER A 276 -2.61 -44.90 -48.72
CA SER A 276 -3.42 -45.59 -49.72
C SER A 276 -2.56 -46.04 -50.91
N ASP A 277 -1.73 -45.14 -51.45
CA ASP A 277 -0.85 -45.43 -52.58
C ASP A 277 0.17 -46.53 -52.23
N SER A 278 0.76 -46.50 -51.03
CA SER A 278 1.66 -47.56 -50.54
C SER A 278 0.95 -48.91 -50.38
N LYS A 279 -0.31 -48.94 -49.87
CA LYS A 279 -1.12 -50.17 -49.77
C LYS A 279 -1.41 -50.77 -51.15
N ALA A 280 -1.74 -49.93 -52.13
CA ALA A 280 -1.92 -50.37 -53.52
C ALA A 280 -0.61 -50.93 -54.09
N GLY A 281 0.52 -50.25 -53.85
CA GLY A 281 1.85 -50.72 -54.23
C GLY A 281 2.21 -52.10 -53.66
N ILE A 282 1.92 -52.36 -52.38
CA ILE A 282 2.12 -53.68 -51.75
C ILE A 282 1.33 -54.77 -52.49
N THR A 283 0.09 -54.47 -52.88
CA THR A 283 -0.76 -55.43 -53.60
C THR A 283 -0.15 -55.78 -54.97
N VAL A 284 0.37 -54.79 -55.70
CA VAL A 284 1.06 -54.99 -56.98
C VAL A 284 2.33 -55.83 -56.79
N ILE A 285 3.16 -55.50 -55.80
CA ILE A 285 4.38 -56.25 -55.48
C ILE A 285 4.03 -57.71 -55.17
N ASN A 286 3.08 -57.97 -54.26
CA ASN A 286 2.66 -59.32 -53.92
C ASN A 286 2.18 -60.12 -55.14
N ASN A 287 1.40 -59.51 -56.02
CA ASN A 287 0.93 -60.15 -57.24
C ASN A 287 2.10 -60.51 -58.18
N GLU A 288 3.06 -59.60 -58.40
CA GLU A 288 4.22 -59.89 -59.26
C GLU A 288 5.13 -60.99 -58.68
N PHE A 289 5.32 -61.01 -57.36
CA PHE A 289 6.03 -62.10 -56.68
C PHE A 289 5.30 -63.44 -56.82
N HIS A 290 3.98 -63.46 -56.66
CA HIS A 290 3.16 -64.65 -56.84
C HIS A 290 3.22 -65.17 -58.29
N GLN A 291 3.06 -64.28 -59.27
CA GLN A 291 3.16 -64.61 -60.70
C GLN A 291 4.54 -65.15 -61.07
N TYR A 292 5.61 -64.58 -60.52
CA TYR A 292 6.96 -65.09 -60.76
C TYR A 292 7.19 -66.46 -60.12
N ALA A 293 6.65 -66.71 -58.93
CA ALA A 293 6.68 -68.04 -58.30
C ALA A 293 5.96 -69.09 -59.16
N LEU A 294 4.76 -68.78 -59.70
CA LEU A 294 4.05 -69.67 -60.62
C LEU A 294 4.87 -69.99 -61.89
N LYS A 295 5.59 -69.00 -62.43
CA LYS A 295 6.51 -69.23 -63.57
C LYS A 295 7.69 -70.14 -63.19
N ILE A 296 8.19 -70.05 -61.97
CA ILE A 296 9.23 -70.97 -61.48
C ILE A 296 8.66 -72.40 -61.40
N ASP A 297 7.46 -72.57 -60.87
CA ASP A 297 6.81 -73.89 -60.77
C ASP A 297 6.56 -74.53 -62.15
N ASP A 298 6.18 -73.73 -63.15
CA ASP A 298 6.00 -74.16 -64.54
C ASP A 298 7.35 -74.60 -65.18
N LEU A 299 8.42 -73.83 -64.94
CA LEU A 299 9.77 -74.18 -65.39
C LEU A 299 10.30 -75.46 -64.72
N ILE A 300 10.03 -75.65 -63.42
CA ILE A 300 10.35 -76.89 -62.68
C ILE A 300 9.60 -78.07 -63.28
N SER A 301 8.31 -77.90 -63.58
CA SER A 301 7.47 -78.93 -64.19
C SER A 301 7.99 -79.31 -65.59
N THR A 302 8.39 -78.34 -66.39
CA THR A 302 8.99 -78.54 -67.72
C THR A 302 10.31 -79.30 -67.65
N LEU A 303 11.18 -79.00 -66.68
CA LEU A 303 12.43 -79.74 -66.45
C LEU A 303 12.19 -81.20 -66.10
N ARG A 304 11.17 -81.48 -65.29
CA ARG A 304 10.79 -82.85 -64.89
C ARG A 304 10.33 -83.70 -66.09
N LEU A 305 9.76 -83.07 -67.13
CA LEU A 305 9.23 -83.75 -68.32
C LEU A 305 10.26 -83.91 -69.46
N ASP A 306 10.91 -82.84 -69.93
CA ASP A 306 11.71 -82.83 -71.18
C ASP A 306 13.24 -82.93 -70.94
N LYS A 307 13.72 -82.77 -69.69
CA LYS A 307 15.14 -82.83 -69.27
C LYS A 307 16.13 -81.91 -70.01
N LYS A 308 15.65 -80.98 -70.86
CA LYS A 308 16.50 -80.00 -71.56
C LYS A 308 16.80 -78.80 -70.65
N VAL A 309 17.94 -78.89 -69.96
CA VAL A 309 18.35 -77.90 -68.94
C VAL A 309 18.61 -76.51 -69.54
N GLU A 310 19.21 -76.44 -70.72
CA GLU A 310 19.65 -75.17 -71.31
C GLU A 310 18.49 -74.26 -71.78
N THR A 311 17.40 -74.85 -72.28
CA THR A 311 16.22 -74.09 -72.72
C THR A 311 15.49 -73.47 -71.53
N VAL A 312 15.28 -74.24 -70.46
CA VAL A 312 14.65 -73.75 -69.22
C VAL A 312 15.54 -72.70 -68.53
N ARG A 313 16.87 -72.87 -68.56
CA ARG A 313 17.82 -71.89 -68.03
C ARG A 313 17.68 -70.52 -68.72
N LYS A 314 17.54 -70.51 -70.05
CA LYS A 314 17.31 -69.29 -70.83
C LYS A 314 15.97 -68.62 -70.48
N GLN A 315 14.89 -69.41 -70.38
CA GLN A 315 13.56 -68.91 -70.02
C GLN A 315 13.49 -68.37 -68.58
N HIS A 316 14.20 -68.99 -67.64
CA HIS A 316 14.33 -68.49 -66.27
C HIS A 316 15.05 -67.14 -66.24
N LEU A 317 16.16 -67.00 -66.98
CA LEU A 317 16.91 -65.73 -67.07
C LEU A 317 16.03 -64.59 -67.62
N GLU A 318 15.23 -64.88 -68.64
CA GLU A 318 14.29 -63.92 -69.23
C GLU A 318 13.16 -63.56 -68.27
N SER A 319 12.53 -64.55 -67.64
CA SER A 319 11.48 -64.33 -66.63
C SER A 319 12.00 -63.54 -65.42
N ARG A 320 13.24 -63.82 -64.99
CA ARG A 320 13.91 -63.10 -63.90
C ARG A 320 14.16 -61.65 -64.27
N LYS A 321 14.58 -61.38 -65.52
CA LYS A 321 14.78 -60.02 -66.00
C LYS A 321 13.47 -59.24 -65.99
N ILE A 322 12.41 -59.81 -66.56
CA ILE A 322 11.07 -59.19 -66.60
C ILE A 322 10.54 -58.90 -65.19
N PHE A 323 10.68 -59.86 -64.26
CA PHE A 323 10.31 -59.68 -62.87
C PHE A 323 11.11 -58.55 -62.20
N THR A 324 12.43 -58.53 -62.39
CA THR A 324 13.32 -57.51 -61.80
C THR A 324 12.96 -56.11 -62.30
N ASP A 325 12.68 -55.97 -63.60
CA ASP A 325 12.31 -54.68 -64.20
C ASP A 325 10.95 -54.19 -63.67
N LYS A 326 9.97 -55.08 -63.53
CA LYS A 326 8.64 -54.74 -62.97
C LYS A 326 8.67 -54.38 -61.49
N ILE A 327 9.45 -55.10 -60.68
CA ILE A 327 9.62 -54.79 -59.25
C ILE A 327 10.34 -53.46 -59.07
N ARG A 328 11.33 -53.15 -59.92
CA ARG A 328 12.03 -51.87 -59.88
C ARG A 328 11.10 -50.69 -60.14
N LEU A 329 10.22 -50.80 -61.14
CA LEU A 329 9.20 -49.78 -61.43
C LEU A 329 8.17 -49.63 -60.30
N SER A 330 7.86 -50.71 -59.59
CA SER A 330 6.89 -50.71 -58.48
C SER A 330 7.48 -50.22 -57.15
N ARG A 331 8.82 -50.17 -57.03
CA ARG A 331 9.53 -49.74 -55.82
C ARG A 331 9.53 -48.21 -55.63
N ASP A 332 9.30 -47.46 -56.69
CA ASP A 332 9.12 -45.99 -56.64
C ASP A 332 7.73 -45.58 -56.12
N ILE A 333 6.83 -46.53 -55.84
CA ILE A 333 5.51 -46.25 -55.25
C ILE A 333 5.68 -45.94 -53.76
N GLY A 334 5.88 -44.66 -53.47
CA GLY A 334 5.63 -44.03 -52.17
C GLY A 334 6.24 -44.75 -50.97
N MET A 335 7.55 -44.61 -50.76
CA MET A 335 8.12 -44.90 -49.44
C MET A 335 7.50 -43.96 -48.42
N VAL A 336 6.72 -44.51 -47.48
CA VAL A 336 6.27 -43.78 -46.29
C VAL A 336 7.52 -43.46 -45.47
N SER A 337 8.01 -42.24 -45.58
CA SER A 337 9.13 -41.79 -44.76
C SER A 337 8.69 -41.81 -43.29
N SER A 338 9.50 -42.44 -42.44
CA SER A 338 9.32 -42.34 -40.99
C SER A 338 9.31 -40.86 -40.60
N MET A 339 8.33 -40.43 -39.79
CA MET A 339 8.36 -39.12 -39.15
C MET A 339 9.52 -39.09 -38.14
N GLY A 340 10.73 -38.90 -38.64
CA GLY A 340 11.91 -38.62 -37.85
C GLY A 340 11.83 -37.19 -37.35
N SER A 341 11.67 -37.06 -36.03
CA SER A 341 11.90 -35.84 -35.27
C SER A 341 13.15 -35.13 -35.76
N SER A 342 12.96 -34.05 -36.52
CA SER A 342 14.05 -33.14 -36.89
C SER A 342 14.34 -32.27 -35.67
N TYR A 343 15.17 -32.78 -34.76
CA TYR A 343 15.93 -31.91 -33.86
C TYR A 343 17.09 -31.33 -34.67
N PRO A 344 17.21 -29.99 -34.82
CA PRO A 344 18.36 -29.42 -35.49
C PRO A 344 19.58 -29.57 -34.59
N SER A 345 20.47 -30.49 -34.96
CA SER A 345 21.87 -30.47 -34.56
C SER A 345 22.59 -29.42 -35.40
N GLN A 346 23.06 -28.35 -34.77
CA GLN A 346 24.16 -27.55 -35.31
C GLN A 346 25.24 -27.39 -34.23
N GLN A 347 26.41 -27.94 -34.55
CA GLN A 347 27.68 -27.67 -33.92
C GLN A 347 28.08 -26.20 -34.07
N GLU A 348 28.62 -25.63 -32.99
CA GLU A 348 29.86 -24.85 -32.88
C GLU A 348 30.53 -24.44 -34.21
N SER A 349 31.04 -23.23 -34.45
CA SER A 349 31.54 -22.18 -33.56
C SER A 349 31.89 -20.94 -34.38
N SER A 350 31.57 -19.74 -33.88
CA SER A 350 32.47 -18.58 -33.97
C SER A 350 32.10 -17.54 -32.91
N LYS A 351 32.99 -17.34 -31.94
CA LYS A 351 33.11 -16.12 -31.12
C LYS A 351 34.24 -15.27 -31.72
N PRO A 352 34.44 -13.98 -31.37
CA PRO A 352 33.60 -13.09 -30.54
C PRO A 352 33.41 -11.67 -31.14
N LYS A 353 32.52 -10.85 -30.55
CA LYS A 353 32.89 -9.51 -30.05
C LYS A 353 31.86 -8.97 -29.04
N LEU A 354 32.42 -8.56 -27.91
CA LEU A 354 31.81 -7.97 -26.73
C LEU A 354 31.70 -6.45 -26.94
N LYS A 355 30.50 -5.87 -26.82
CA LYS A 355 30.26 -4.51 -26.30
C LYS A 355 28.75 -4.26 -26.08
N ASN A 356 28.37 -4.31 -24.81
CA ASN A 356 27.40 -3.49 -24.06
C ASN A 356 26.17 -2.90 -24.78
N SER A 357 24.97 -3.32 -24.36
CA SER A 357 23.97 -2.40 -23.81
C SER A 357 23.02 -3.17 -22.88
N LEU A 358 22.66 -2.54 -21.76
CA LEU A 358 22.00 -3.10 -20.57
C LEU A 358 20.55 -2.59 -20.50
N GLU A 359 19.77 -2.78 -21.55
CA GLU A 359 18.38 -2.32 -21.62
C GLU A 359 17.57 -3.28 -22.50
N ASP A 360 17.28 -4.50 -22.03
CA ASP A 360 16.20 -5.33 -22.63
C ASP A 360 15.76 -6.54 -21.80
N PHE A 361 15.62 -6.39 -20.48
CA PHE A 361 15.07 -7.46 -19.64
C PHE A 361 14.05 -6.93 -18.64
N SER A 362 12.81 -6.73 -19.10
CA SER A 362 11.62 -7.05 -18.27
C SER A 362 10.34 -7.19 -19.09
N MET A 363 10.28 -8.17 -19.99
CA MET A 363 9.02 -8.86 -20.33
C MET A 363 9.36 -10.22 -20.93
N GLY A 364 8.80 -11.30 -20.39
CA GLY A 364 9.11 -12.63 -20.89
C GLY A 364 8.58 -13.77 -20.04
N ASN A 365 7.27 -13.82 -19.94
CA ASN A 365 6.50 -14.89 -19.34
C ASN A 365 6.87 -16.28 -19.90
N SER A 366 6.83 -17.27 -19.01
CA SER A 366 6.50 -18.69 -19.25
C SER A 366 7.03 -19.40 -20.51
N SER A 367 8.12 -20.15 -20.36
CA SER A 367 8.40 -21.33 -21.20
C SER A 367 8.17 -22.61 -20.39
N TYR A 368 7.10 -23.31 -20.76
CA TYR A 368 6.81 -24.69 -20.37
C TYR A 368 7.91 -25.57 -20.96
N ASN A 369 8.76 -26.16 -20.12
CA ASN A 369 9.55 -27.30 -20.56
C ASN A 369 9.68 -28.36 -19.47
N ASN A 370 9.44 -29.57 -19.94
CA ASN A 370 9.29 -30.83 -19.23
C ASN A 370 10.53 -31.11 -18.34
N LYS A 371 10.42 -30.86 -17.03
CA LYS A 371 11.38 -31.35 -16.03
C LYS A 371 10.69 -32.42 -15.20
N LYS A 372 11.30 -33.61 -15.21
CA LYS A 372 11.10 -34.70 -14.24
C LYS A 372 10.65 -34.12 -12.90
N THR A 373 9.46 -34.54 -12.46
CA THR A 373 8.80 -34.10 -11.23
C THR A 373 9.65 -34.45 -10.01
N ARG A 374 10.64 -33.63 -9.71
CA ARG A 374 11.15 -33.50 -8.35
C ARG A 374 10.05 -32.82 -7.56
N LEU A 375 9.53 -33.54 -6.57
CA LEU A 375 8.60 -33.05 -5.56
C LEU A 375 9.06 -31.67 -5.11
N ASN A 376 8.30 -30.65 -5.50
CA ASN A 376 8.66 -29.27 -5.27
C ASN A 376 8.39 -28.99 -3.79
N GLY A 377 9.42 -29.05 -2.95
CA GLY A 377 9.30 -28.99 -1.48
C GLY A 377 8.51 -27.76 -1.00
N TYR A 378 8.55 -26.68 -1.78
CA TYR A 378 7.74 -25.49 -1.52
C TYR A 378 6.23 -25.73 -1.67
N LYS A 379 5.78 -26.50 -2.68
CA LYS A 379 4.36 -26.87 -2.81
C LYS A 379 3.91 -27.76 -1.66
N ILE A 380 4.76 -28.66 -1.19
CA ILE A 380 4.46 -29.52 -0.03
C ILE A 380 4.36 -28.68 1.24
N ALA A 381 5.32 -27.78 1.48
CA ALA A 381 5.28 -26.87 2.61
C ALA A 381 4.03 -25.98 2.60
N PHE A 382 3.63 -25.50 1.42
CA PHE A 382 2.41 -24.70 1.24
C PHE A 382 1.14 -25.50 1.59
N TRP A 383 1.02 -26.74 1.12
CA TRP A 383 -0.11 -27.61 1.46
C TRP A 383 -0.13 -28.01 2.95
N ILE A 384 1.04 -28.23 3.57
CA ILE A 384 1.15 -28.50 5.02
C ILE A 384 0.71 -27.27 5.82
N LEU A 385 1.12 -26.07 5.42
CA LEU A 385 0.73 -24.84 6.09
C LEU A 385 -0.78 -24.60 6.00
N ILE A 386 -1.39 -24.83 4.84
CA ILE A 386 -2.85 -24.74 4.67
C ILE A 386 -3.56 -25.76 5.56
N LEU A 387 -3.04 -26.98 5.67
CA LEU A 387 -3.63 -28.02 6.51
C LEU A 387 -3.51 -27.67 8.00
N LEU A 388 -2.40 -27.07 8.44
CA LEU A 388 -2.23 -26.58 9.81
C LEU A 388 -3.17 -25.42 10.14
N ILE A 389 -3.35 -24.47 9.23
CA ILE A 389 -4.26 -23.33 9.44
C ILE A 389 -5.71 -23.80 9.49
N THR A 390 -6.11 -24.70 8.60
CA THR A 390 -7.48 -25.26 8.59
C THR A 390 -7.76 -26.14 9.82
N ALA A 391 -6.79 -26.95 10.25
CA ALA A 391 -6.91 -27.71 11.50
C ALA A 391 -6.94 -26.79 12.74
N GLY A 392 -6.15 -25.71 12.75
CA GLY A 392 -6.17 -24.70 13.80
C GLY A 392 -7.49 -23.96 13.89
N ALA A 393 -8.05 -23.55 12.74
CA ALA A 393 -9.36 -22.91 12.66
C ALA A 393 -10.48 -23.86 13.11
N ALA A 394 -10.46 -25.12 12.68
CA ALA A 394 -11.43 -26.13 13.12
C ALA A 394 -11.33 -26.42 14.63
N SER A 395 -10.11 -26.50 15.18
CA SER A 395 -9.89 -26.67 16.61
C SER A 395 -10.38 -25.46 17.42
N CYS A 396 -10.16 -24.25 16.92
CA CYS A 396 -10.64 -23.02 17.54
C CYS A 396 -12.18 -22.96 17.57
N LEU A 397 -12.84 -23.38 16.49
CA LEU A 397 -14.31 -23.47 16.44
C LEU A 397 -14.85 -24.54 17.41
N VAL A 398 -14.19 -25.70 17.53
CA VAL A 398 -14.60 -26.74 18.49
C VAL A 398 -14.36 -26.34 19.96
N PHE A 399 -13.32 -25.53 20.23
CA PHE A 399 -13.06 -25.00 21.57
C PHE A 399 -14.01 -23.87 21.97
N LEU A 400 -14.46 -23.05 21.02
CA LEU A 400 -15.45 -22.00 21.27
C LEU A 400 -16.86 -22.57 21.46
N ASP A 401 -17.20 -23.67 20.79
CA ASP A 401 -18.51 -24.31 20.89
C ASP A 401 -18.66 -25.23 22.15
N LYS A 402 -17.53 -25.59 22.78
CA LYS A 402 -17.50 -26.35 24.05
C LYS A 402 -17.35 -25.47 25.30
N GLY A 403 -17.80 -24.22 25.25
CA GLY A 403 -17.89 -23.29 26.38
C GLY A 403 -18.83 -23.76 27.51
N LYS A 404 -18.46 -24.83 28.22
CA LYS A 404 -18.76 -25.02 29.64
C LYS A 404 -17.43 -24.88 30.38
N ILE A 405 -17.15 -23.66 30.82
CA ILE A 405 -16.08 -23.35 31.75
C ILE A 405 -16.56 -23.81 33.14
N PRO A 406 -15.90 -24.80 33.79
CA PRO A 406 -16.16 -25.09 35.18
C PRO A 406 -15.26 -24.22 36.06
N GLY A 407 -15.89 -23.40 36.90
CA GLY A 407 -15.38 -23.01 38.20
C GLY A 407 -14.32 -21.91 38.25
N PHE A 408 -14.76 -20.71 38.60
CA PHE A 408 -14.09 -19.94 39.66
C PHE A 408 -15.16 -19.30 40.53
N SER A 409 -15.40 -19.92 41.68
CA SER A 409 -16.04 -19.32 42.84
C SER A 409 -14.94 -18.60 43.62
N GLY A 410 -15.15 -17.34 43.95
CA GLY A 410 -14.20 -16.53 44.71
C GLY A 410 -14.96 -15.36 45.32
N GLU A 411 -15.21 -15.49 46.62
CA GLU A 411 -16.11 -14.71 47.46
C GLU A 411 -15.88 -13.20 47.45
N GLU A 412 -17.00 -12.51 47.59
CA GLU A 412 -17.17 -11.11 47.91
C GLU A 412 -16.91 -10.92 49.41
N THR A 413 -15.87 -10.17 49.78
CA THR A 413 -15.74 -9.60 51.13
C THR A 413 -15.82 -8.08 51.07
N VAL A 414 -16.98 -7.60 51.53
CA VAL A 414 -17.25 -6.24 51.98
C VAL A 414 -16.45 -5.98 53.26
N VAL A 415 -15.62 -4.94 53.28
CA VAL A 415 -15.30 -4.22 54.52
C VAL A 415 -15.32 -2.73 54.24
N ALA A 416 -16.19 -2.07 55.00
CA ALA A 416 -16.37 -0.63 55.04
C ALA A 416 -15.53 -0.02 56.17
N VAL A 417 -15.03 1.20 55.91
CA VAL A 417 -14.75 2.30 56.85
C VAL A 417 -13.59 2.13 57.86
N GLU A 418 -12.57 2.99 57.76
CA GLU A 418 -12.29 4.00 58.81
C GLU A 418 -11.39 5.14 58.30
N ASN A 419 -11.87 6.38 58.48
CA ASN A 419 -11.08 7.61 58.40
C ASN A 419 -10.29 7.76 59.70
N ASN A 420 -9.04 8.24 59.64
CA ASN A 420 -8.51 9.14 60.67
C ASN A 420 -7.40 10.05 60.11
N HIS A 421 -7.56 11.33 60.42
CA HIS A 421 -6.61 12.44 60.30
C HIS A 421 -5.38 12.25 61.21
N ALA A 422 -4.22 12.77 60.80
CA ALA A 422 -3.44 13.78 61.55
C ALA A 422 -2.12 14.16 60.85
N ASP A 423 -1.76 15.43 61.02
CA ASP A 423 -0.61 16.19 60.50
C ASP A 423 0.79 15.68 60.90
N THR A 424 1.84 16.13 60.18
CA THR A 424 2.96 16.98 60.69
C THR A 424 4.26 16.90 59.85
N ILE A 425 4.62 18.03 59.22
CA ILE A 425 5.92 18.77 59.12
C ILE A 425 7.26 18.05 58.78
N ALA A 426 7.78 18.46 57.61
CA ALA A 426 9.12 18.96 57.20
C ALA A 426 10.44 18.16 57.24
N THR A 427 11.15 18.35 56.11
CA THR A 427 12.62 18.40 55.84
C THR A 427 13.44 17.11 55.94
N ASP A 428 13.98 16.64 54.80
CA ASP A 428 15.38 16.89 54.48
C ASP A 428 15.75 16.58 53.02
N HIS A 429 16.66 17.41 52.50
CA HIS A 429 17.27 17.35 51.18
C HIS A 429 18.30 16.21 51.09
N ILE A 430 18.21 15.40 50.03
CA ILE A 430 19.36 14.67 49.45
C ILE A 430 19.36 14.99 47.95
N PRO A 431 20.50 15.42 47.34
CA PRO A 431 20.55 15.74 45.92
C PRO A 431 20.53 14.45 45.10
N ALA A 432 19.46 14.26 44.34
CA ALA A 432 19.37 13.22 43.34
C ALA A 432 20.25 13.55 42.14
N GLU A 433 20.96 12.54 41.66
CA GLU A 433 21.68 12.51 40.40
C GLU A 433 20.85 13.13 39.28
N THR A 434 21.49 14.01 38.51
CA THR A 434 20.96 14.57 37.27
C THR A 434 20.75 13.44 36.26
N SER A 435 19.62 12.76 36.33
CA SER A 435 19.12 11.97 35.21
C SER A 435 18.75 12.98 34.13
N ILE A 436 19.54 13.02 33.06
CA ILE A 436 19.22 13.77 31.85
C ILE A 436 17.94 13.13 31.30
N ALA A 437 16.80 13.74 31.58
CA ALA A 437 15.54 13.38 30.96
C ALA A 437 15.72 13.53 29.45
N ILE A 438 15.75 12.39 28.74
CA ILE A 438 15.93 12.35 27.30
C ILE A 438 14.70 13.02 26.67
N PRO A 439 14.87 14.15 25.94
CA PRO A 439 13.76 14.79 25.27
C PRO A 439 13.18 13.84 24.23
N ALA A 440 11.85 13.70 24.22
CA ALA A 440 11.14 12.96 23.18
C ALA A 440 11.58 13.46 21.80
N THR A 441 12.18 12.58 21.00
CA THR A 441 12.81 12.94 19.73
C THR A 441 11.75 13.22 18.68
N ASN A 442 11.65 14.47 18.22
CA ASN A 442 10.62 14.95 17.30
C ASN A 442 11.21 15.07 15.87
N LEU A 443 11.53 13.94 15.24
CA LEU A 443 11.97 13.89 13.84
C LEU A 443 10.76 13.97 12.90
N ASN A 444 10.82 14.84 11.88
CA ASN A 444 9.78 15.00 10.87
C ASN A 444 10.35 14.92 9.43
N PRO A 445 10.00 13.92 8.61
CA PRO A 445 9.10 12.81 8.91
C PRO A 445 9.68 11.90 10.00
N PHE A 446 8.84 11.16 10.71
CA PHE A 446 9.35 10.16 11.66
C PHE A 446 10.00 9.00 10.89
N PRO A 447 11.18 8.49 11.30
CA PRO A 447 11.80 7.36 10.64
C PRO A 447 10.85 6.16 10.57
N ASN A 448 10.61 5.64 9.37
CA ASN A 448 9.72 4.49 9.13
C ASN A 448 10.49 3.23 8.68
N GLY A 449 11.82 3.28 8.70
CA GLY A 449 12.69 2.18 8.34
C GLY A 449 14.10 2.31 8.92
N GLU A 450 14.92 1.33 8.57
CA GLU A 450 16.36 1.32 8.83
C GLU A 450 17.12 1.18 7.51
N LEU A 451 18.37 1.63 7.48
CA LEU A 451 19.24 1.40 6.33
C LEU A 451 19.35 -0.10 6.03
N ASN A 452 19.27 -0.45 4.74
CA ASN A 452 19.49 -1.82 4.31
C ASN A 452 20.95 -2.25 4.53
N GLU A 453 21.21 -3.56 4.46
CA GLU A 453 22.53 -4.11 4.78
C GLU A 453 23.67 -3.58 3.89
N ASN A 454 23.39 -3.29 2.62
CA ASN A 454 24.40 -2.77 1.68
C ASN A 454 24.80 -1.34 2.03
N ASP A 455 23.83 -0.48 2.30
CA ASP A 455 24.02 0.93 2.66
C ASP A 455 24.66 1.06 4.05
N TRP A 456 24.27 0.18 4.98
CA TRP A 456 24.89 0.08 6.29
C TRP A 456 26.39 -0.28 6.19
N ARG A 457 26.76 -1.23 5.32
CA ARG A 457 28.17 -1.62 5.08
C ARG A 457 29.01 -0.46 4.52
N LEU A 458 28.42 0.42 3.72
CA LEU A 458 29.11 1.61 3.20
C LEU A 458 29.41 2.62 4.32
N VAL A 459 28.46 2.84 5.23
CA VAL A 459 28.64 3.70 6.40
C VAL A 459 29.69 3.11 7.34
N SER A 460 29.59 1.82 7.69
CA SER A 460 30.52 1.19 8.63
C SER A 460 31.97 1.15 8.13
N LYS A 461 32.19 1.00 6.81
CA LYS A 461 33.53 1.09 6.21
C LYS A 461 34.16 2.49 6.34
N LYS A 462 33.35 3.54 6.46
CA LYS A 462 33.78 4.95 6.49
C LYS A 462 33.70 5.59 7.88
N ALA A 463 33.19 4.86 8.88
CA ALA A 463 33.04 5.30 10.26
C ALA A 463 34.01 4.50 11.17
N PRO A 464 35.30 4.90 11.27
CA PRO A 464 36.24 4.28 12.20
C PRO A 464 35.83 4.50 13.66
N PHE A 465 36.26 3.58 14.54
CA PHE A 465 36.13 3.73 15.99
C PHE A 465 36.83 5.01 16.48
N GLY A 466 36.27 5.65 17.51
CA GLY A 466 36.68 6.96 18.02
C GLY A 466 36.12 8.14 17.23
N MET A 467 35.27 7.92 16.21
CA MET A 467 34.64 9.01 15.46
C MET A 467 33.57 9.72 16.29
N LYS A 468 33.63 11.07 16.33
CA LYS A 468 32.58 11.90 16.92
C LYS A 468 31.25 11.71 16.19
N ILE A 469 30.16 11.64 16.94
CA ILE A 469 28.80 11.45 16.40
C ILE A 469 28.40 12.51 15.36
N ASP A 470 28.89 13.76 15.48
CA ASP A 470 28.62 14.82 14.49
C ASP A 470 29.30 14.59 13.13
N SER A 471 30.49 14.00 13.17
CA SER A 471 31.24 13.56 11.99
C SER A 471 30.59 12.32 11.38
N LEU A 472 30.14 11.39 12.22
CA LEU A 472 29.42 10.19 11.82
C LEU A 472 28.12 10.51 11.07
N ILE A 473 27.31 11.46 11.57
CA ILE A 473 26.09 11.91 10.87
C ILE A 473 26.43 12.48 9.49
N SER A 474 27.56 13.18 9.38
CA SER A 474 28.01 13.72 8.10
C SER A 474 28.40 12.61 7.10
N VAL A 475 28.98 11.50 7.59
CA VAL A 475 29.21 10.28 6.79
C VAL A 475 27.89 9.65 6.38
N ILE A 476 26.94 9.47 7.31
CA ILE A 476 25.61 8.90 7.03
C ILE A 476 24.90 9.71 5.94
N TYR A 477 24.88 11.05 6.05
CA TYR A 477 24.24 11.92 5.08
C TYR A 477 24.91 11.89 3.71
N LYS A 478 26.23 11.67 3.66
CA LYS A 478 26.98 11.59 2.40
C LYS A 478 26.70 10.29 1.66
N GLU A 479 26.66 9.17 2.39
CA GLU A 479 26.45 7.85 1.78
C GLU A 479 24.96 7.58 1.49
N ASN A 480 24.04 8.24 2.21
CA ASN A 480 22.60 8.01 2.09
C ASN A 480 21.82 9.31 1.87
N PRO A 481 22.00 9.98 0.72
CA PRO A 481 21.37 11.27 0.48
C PRO A 481 19.84 11.16 0.40
N SER A 482 19.32 10.23 -0.39
CA SER A 482 17.89 10.11 -0.72
C SER A 482 17.01 9.55 0.40
N THR A 483 17.57 8.80 1.36
CA THR A 483 16.82 8.11 2.42
C THR A 483 17.04 8.73 3.81
N VAL A 484 18.08 9.54 3.97
CA VAL A 484 18.44 10.15 5.27
C VAL A 484 18.69 11.65 5.14
N LYS A 485 19.66 12.08 4.31
CA LYS A 485 20.06 13.49 4.25
C LYS A 485 18.90 14.38 3.82
N ASP A 486 18.17 14.01 2.77
CA ASP A 486 17.16 14.87 2.17
C ASP A 486 16.01 15.18 3.13
N PHE A 487 15.71 14.24 4.03
CA PHE A 487 14.67 14.37 5.07
C PHE A 487 15.18 15.06 6.35
N TYR A 488 16.43 14.78 6.75
CA TYR A 488 16.93 15.18 8.08
C TYR A 488 18.03 16.25 8.07
N LYS A 489 18.44 16.79 6.91
CA LYS A 489 19.50 17.82 6.82
C LYS A 489 19.26 19.05 7.70
N HIS A 490 18.00 19.43 7.90
CA HIS A 490 17.61 20.58 8.73
C HIS A 490 17.32 20.21 10.20
N GLN A 491 17.39 18.94 10.55
CA GLN A 491 17.08 18.39 11.88
C GLN A 491 18.27 17.59 12.44
N LYS A 492 19.50 18.08 12.16
CA LYS A 492 20.73 17.36 12.53
C LYS A 492 20.83 17.10 14.04
N LYS A 493 20.35 18.03 14.87
CA LYS A 493 20.40 17.94 16.33
C LYS A 493 19.45 16.85 16.85
N GLU A 494 18.24 16.81 16.32
CA GLU A 494 17.20 15.84 16.64
C GLU A 494 17.60 14.44 16.14
N TYR A 495 18.16 14.38 14.92
CA TYR A 495 18.64 13.14 14.33
C TYR A 495 19.83 12.57 15.12
N LYS A 496 20.74 13.43 15.61
CA LYS A 496 21.83 13.04 16.51
C LYS A 496 21.30 12.39 17.79
N ALA A 497 20.34 13.03 18.45
CA ALA A 497 19.76 12.51 19.69
C ALA A 497 19.05 11.17 19.46
N HIS A 498 18.33 11.04 18.35
CA HIS A 498 17.64 9.81 17.99
C HIS A 498 18.61 8.67 17.64
N LEU A 499 19.65 8.94 16.85
CA LEU A 499 20.70 7.98 16.50
C LEU A 499 21.44 7.47 17.74
N TYR A 500 21.75 8.37 18.69
CA TYR A 500 22.36 7.99 19.96
C TYR A 500 21.43 7.08 20.79
N THR A 501 20.16 7.45 20.90
CA THR A 501 19.17 6.67 21.67
C THR A 501 18.98 5.26 21.13
N LEU A 502 19.02 5.08 19.81
CA LEU A 502 18.91 3.77 19.17
C LEU A 502 20.16 2.89 19.31
N ASN A 503 21.32 3.50 19.58
CA ASN A 503 22.61 2.80 19.61
C ASN A 503 23.42 3.16 20.85
N GLN A 504 22.78 3.32 22.02
CA GLN A 504 23.46 3.76 23.24
C GLN A 504 24.69 2.90 23.58
N GLN A 505 24.61 1.58 23.31
CA GLN A 505 25.71 0.64 23.55
C GLN A 505 26.90 0.81 22.60
N SER A 506 26.71 1.50 21.47
CA SER A 506 27.75 1.74 20.45
C SER A 506 28.51 3.04 20.66
N PHE A 507 28.13 3.84 21.67
CA PHE A 507 28.70 5.16 21.94
C PHE A 507 29.20 5.28 23.37
N GLU A 508 30.32 5.97 23.53
CA GLU A 508 30.86 6.38 24.83
C GLU A 508 30.92 7.91 24.90
N ILE A 509 30.66 8.45 26.10
CA ILE A 509 30.74 9.90 26.36
C ILE A 509 32.13 10.18 26.93
N ASP A 510 32.97 10.87 26.16
CA ASP A 510 34.29 11.33 26.57
C ASP A 510 34.29 12.87 26.66
N GLY A 511 34.18 13.38 27.89
CA GLY A 511 34.04 14.82 28.15
C GLY A 511 32.77 15.42 27.53
N GLN A 512 32.93 16.34 26.58
CA GLN A 512 31.81 16.98 25.85
C GLN A 512 31.47 16.27 24.54
N ASP A 513 32.26 15.27 24.14
CA ASP A 513 32.11 14.56 22.88
C ASP A 513 31.44 13.18 23.09
N THR A 514 30.70 12.75 22.07
CA THR A 514 30.14 11.39 22.00
C THR A 514 30.86 10.64 20.88
N LEU A 515 31.58 9.58 21.25
CA LEU A 515 32.47 8.84 20.36
C LEU A 515 31.91 7.46 20.05
N LEU A 516 32.05 7.03 18.79
CA LEU A 516 31.66 5.69 18.33
C LEU A 516 32.69 4.65 18.81
N THR A 517 32.29 3.74 19.70
CA THR A 517 33.19 2.71 20.27
C THR A 517 32.90 1.30 19.75
N ASP A 518 31.71 1.07 19.22
CA ASP A 518 31.31 -0.19 18.60
C ASP A 518 30.53 0.07 17.28
N THR A 519 30.21 -0.98 16.55
CA THR A 519 29.41 -0.93 15.33
C THR A 519 27.99 -0.42 15.60
N LEU A 520 27.48 0.42 14.69
CA LEU A 520 26.09 0.89 14.75
C LEU A 520 25.15 -0.26 14.46
N ARG A 521 24.18 -0.52 15.33
CA ARG A 521 23.20 -1.60 15.12
C ARG A 521 22.01 -1.15 14.29
N ARG A 522 21.59 0.11 14.43
CA ARG A 522 20.37 0.65 13.82
C ARG A 522 20.62 2.06 13.30
N ILE A 523 20.47 2.28 12.00
CA ILE A 523 20.55 3.62 11.41
C ILE A 523 19.16 3.99 10.88
N PRO A 524 18.44 4.92 11.52
CA PRO A 524 17.07 5.27 11.14
C PRO A 524 17.05 5.95 9.77
N ASN A 525 16.13 5.56 8.90
CA ASN A 525 15.90 6.23 7.61
C ASN A 525 14.42 6.49 7.36
N TYR A 526 14.12 7.22 6.28
CA TYR A 526 12.77 7.38 5.77
C TYR A 526 12.68 6.82 4.36
N ILE A 527 11.77 5.86 4.18
CA ILE A 527 11.45 5.26 2.89
C ILE A 527 10.15 5.91 2.42
N GLN A 528 10.24 6.69 1.35
CA GLN A 528 9.08 7.22 0.67
C GLN A 528 8.36 6.06 -0.05
N SER A 529 7.17 5.69 0.41
CA SER A 529 6.34 4.70 -0.30
C SER A 529 5.95 5.28 -1.65
N LEU A 530 6.50 4.71 -2.72
CA LEU A 530 5.99 4.96 -4.07
C LEU A 530 4.57 4.38 -4.15
N PRO A 531 3.64 5.07 -4.82
CA PRO A 531 2.30 4.55 -5.04
C PRO A 531 2.41 3.20 -5.76
N VAL A 532 1.81 2.18 -5.18
CA VAL A 532 1.56 0.91 -5.88
C VAL A 532 0.51 1.25 -6.93
N HIS A 533 0.94 1.33 -8.19
CA HIS A 533 0.08 1.56 -9.35
C HIS A 533 -0.78 0.34 -9.65
#